data_AF-A0A8S3C7D0-F1
#
_entry.id   AF-A0A8S3C7D0-F1
#
_cell.length_a   1.000
_cell.length_b   1.000
_cell.length_c   1.000
_cell.angle_alpha   90.00
_cell.angle_beta   90.00
_cell.angle_gamma   90.00
#
_symmetry.space_group_name_H-M   'P 1'
#
loop_
_entity.id
_entity.type
_entity.pdbx_description
1 polymer ?
#
loop_
_entity_poly.entity_id
_entity_poly.type
_entity_poly.pdbx_seq_one_letter_code
_entity_poly.pdbx_strand_id
1 'polypeptide(L)' 'MMNHCIIQWKNGDTANGQVVAGGNGKGNGLHQLYGPIDVLIDKETDSLIICDNGNQRVVRWSRRSGTTHGEVLIDYI' A
#
# COMPACT_ATOMS: atom_id res chain seq x y z
N MET A 1 -5.93 -16.31 -5.30
CA MET A 1 -5.87 -14.92 -5.82
C MET A 1 -5.32 -14.05 -4.71
N MET A 2 -4.27 -13.27 -4.94
CA MET A 2 -3.72 -12.34 -3.95
C MET A 2 -4.37 -10.97 -4.13
N ASN A 3 -4.65 -10.28 -3.03
CA ASN A 3 -4.99 -8.86 -3.09
C ASN A 3 -3.72 -8.06 -3.36
N HIS A 4 -3.76 -7.19 -4.37
CA HIS A 4 -2.65 -6.32 -4.77
C HIS A 4 -2.91 -4.87 -4.34
N CYS A 5 -3.61 -4.70 -3.21
CA CYS A 5 -4.00 -3.42 -2.65
C CYS A 5 -4.05 -3.51 -1.12
N ILE A 6 -3.92 -2.34 -0.48
CA ILE A 6 -4.26 -2.16 0.92
C ILE A 6 -5.63 -1.47 0.98
N ILE A 7 -6.54 -2.06 1.76
CA ILE A 7 -7.88 -1.53 1.97
C ILE A 7 -7.99 -1.07 3.43
N GLN A 8 -8.59 0.11 3.62
CA GLN A 8 -8.93 0.65 4.94
C GLN A 8 -10.45 0.60 5.12
N TRP A 9 -10.88 0.14 6.29
CA TRP A 9 -12.29 0.16 6.70
C TRP A 9 -12.48 1.13 7.87
N LYS A 10 -13.64 1.77 7.91
CA LYS A 10 -14.06 2.49 9.12
C LYS A 10 -14.43 1.46 10.18
N ASN A 11 -14.21 1.80 11.45
CA ASN A 11 -14.56 0.90 12.54
C ASN A 11 -16.05 0.56 12.49
N GLY A 12 -16.39 -0.72 12.46
CA GLY A 12 -17.75 -1.22 12.32
C GLY A 12 -18.33 -1.22 10.90
N ASP A 13 -17.59 -0.73 9.89
CA ASP A 13 -18.01 -0.81 8.48
C ASP A 13 -17.47 -2.09 7.84
N THR A 14 -18.38 -2.95 7.39
CA THR A 14 -18.05 -4.23 6.75
C THR A 14 -18.26 -4.22 5.24
N ALA A 15 -18.77 -3.12 4.68
CA ALA A 15 -19.21 -3.06 3.28
C ALA A 15 -18.44 -2.02 2.44
N ASN A 16 -17.99 -0.91 3.04
CA ASN A 16 -17.40 0.21 2.29
C ASN A 16 -15.91 0.37 2.61
N GLY A 17 -15.11 -0.62 2.22
CA GLY A 17 -13.66 -0.51 2.26
C GLY A 17 -13.14 0.46 1.19
N GLN A 18 -12.16 1.28 1.54
CA GLN A 18 -11.48 2.18 0.61
C GLN A 18 -10.08 1.65 0.28
N VAL A 19 -9.72 1.60 -1.00
CA VAL A 19 -8.34 1.34 -1.42
C VAL A 19 -7.48 2.55 -1.06
N VAL A 20 -6.47 2.33 -0.22
CA VAL A 20 -5.56 3.39 0.27
C VAL A 20 -4.14 3.25 -0.27
N ALA A 21 -3.81 2.11 -0.90
CA ALA A 21 -2.57 1.90 -1.63
C ALA A 21 -2.74 0.80 -2.68
N GLY A 22 -2.05 0.91 -3.81
CA GLY A 22 -2.16 -0.03 -4.93
C GLY A 22 -3.53 0.02 -5.61
N GLY A 23 -4.09 -1.13 -5.97
CA GLY A 23 -5.39 -1.23 -6.64
C GLY A 23 -5.35 -1.06 -8.16
N ASN A 24 -4.19 -0.76 -8.74
CA ASN A 24 -3.97 -0.62 -10.18
C ASN A 24 -3.46 -1.91 -10.83
N GLY A 25 -3.93 -3.06 -10.34
CA GLY A 25 -3.44 -4.38 -10.73
C GLY A 25 -2.06 -4.73 -10.17
N LYS A 26 -1.65 -5.98 -10.42
CA LYS A 26 -0.33 -6.49 -10.06
C LYS A 26 0.74 -5.84 -10.92
N GLY A 27 1.80 -5.32 -10.29
CA GLY A 27 3.01 -4.88 -10.99
C GLY A 27 4.00 -4.20 -10.06
N ASN A 28 5.12 -3.73 -10.63
CA ASN A 28 6.21 -3.08 -9.91
C ASN A 28 6.25 -1.55 -10.10
N GLY A 29 5.30 -0.98 -10.85
CA GLY A 29 5.14 0.47 -10.94
C GLY A 29 4.91 1.10 -9.56
N LEU A 30 5.22 2.39 -9.41
CA LEU A 30 5.04 3.10 -8.12
C LEU A 30 3.56 3.20 -7.71
N HIS A 31 2.63 3.09 -8.65
CA HIS A 31 1.19 3.06 -8.40
C HIS A 31 0.64 1.63 -8.24
N GLN A 32 1.50 0.61 -8.22
CA GLN A 32 1.14 -0.80 -8.14
C GLN A 32 1.81 -1.48 -6.95
N LEU A 33 1.19 -2.57 -6.50
CA LEU A 33 1.75 -3.49 -5.52
C LEU A 33 1.73 -4.90 -6.11
N TYR A 34 2.57 -5.79 -5.60
CA TYR A 34 2.58 -7.19 -5.95
C TYR A 34 2.63 -8.06 -4.69
N GLY A 35 1.44 -8.39 -4.19
CA GLY A 35 1.28 -9.35 -3.10
C GLY A 35 1.84 -8.80 -1.79
N PRO A 36 1.40 -7.60 -1.35
CA PRO A 36 1.82 -7.07 -0.07
C PRO A 36 1.38 -8.02 1.05
N ILE A 37 2.26 -8.25 2.01
CA ILE A 37 2.02 -9.23 3.10
C ILE A 37 1.77 -8.58 4.45
N ASP A 38 2.18 -7.32 4.62
CA ASP A 38 2.03 -6.60 5.88
C ASP A 38 2.04 -5.08 5.64
N VAL A 39 1.48 -4.33 6.59
CA VAL A 39 1.41 -2.87 6.59
C VAL A 39 1.44 -2.32 8.00
N LEU A 40 2.21 -1.26 8.21
CA LEU A 40 2.19 -0.45 9.44
C LEU A 40 1.86 1.01 9.12
N ILE A 41 1.37 1.74 10.13
CA ILE A 41 1.09 3.16 10.04
C ILE A 41 2.26 3.93 10.68
N ASP A 42 2.94 4.72 9.88
CA ASP A 42 3.85 5.76 10.37
C ASP A 42 3.03 7.00 10.72
N LYS A 43 2.90 7.26 12.02
CA LYS A 43 2.13 8.39 12.55
C LYS A 43 2.84 9.73 12.38
N GLU A 44 4.15 9.75 12.23
CA GLU A 44 4.91 11.00 12.10
C GLU A 44 4.72 11.60 10.71
N THR A 45 4.77 10.75 9.67
CA THR A 45 4.58 11.20 8.29
C THR A 45 3.15 11.06 7.76
N ASP A 46 2.26 10.43 8.54
CA ASP A 46 0.92 9.98 8.13
C ASP A 46 0.96 9.15 6.84
N SER A 47 1.76 8.08 6.88
CA SER A 47 1.98 7.18 5.75
C SER A 47 1.79 5.72 6.14
N LEU A 48 1.49 4.89 5.15
CA LEU A 48 1.59 3.44 5.24
C LEU A 48 3.00 3.02 4.88
N ILE A 49 3.61 2.16 5.67
CA ILE A 49 4.82 1.43 5.27
C ILE A 49 4.39 0.00 4.95
N ILE A 50 4.62 -0.42 3.71
CA ILE A 50 4.05 -1.64 3.15
C ILE A 50 5.17 -2.58 2.73
N CYS A 51 5.07 -3.83 3.19
CA CYS A 51 5.93 -4.93 2.75
C CYS A 51 5.42 -5.49 1.42
N ASP A 52 5.92 -4.96 0.31
CA ASP A 52 5.53 -5.32 -1.07
C ASP A 52 6.29 -6.56 -1.55
N ASN A 53 5.98 -7.71 -0.94
CA ASN A 53 6.78 -8.93 -0.98
C ASN A 53 7.09 -9.45 -2.40
N GLY A 54 6.12 -9.47 -3.31
CA GLY A 54 6.34 -9.98 -4.66
C GLY A 54 7.25 -9.09 -5.50
N ASN A 55 7.39 -7.81 -5.13
CA ASN A 55 8.36 -6.89 -5.71
C ASN A 55 9.66 -6.80 -4.89
N GLN A 56 9.77 -7.55 -3.79
CA GLN A 56 10.96 -7.59 -2.92
C GLN A 56 11.40 -6.19 -2.44
N ARG A 57 10.42 -5.35 -2.08
CA ARG A 57 10.66 -3.98 -1.63
C ARG A 57 9.77 -3.59 -0.46
N VAL A 58 10.18 -2.54 0.25
CA VAL A 58 9.39 -1.81 1.23
C VAL A 58 9.05 -0.46 0.63
N VAL A 59 7.75 -0.12 0.60
CA VAL A 59 7.29 1.16 0.06
C VAL A 59 6.59 1.99 1.13
N ARG A 60 6.73 3.30 1.02
CA ARG A 60 5.94 4.29 1.76
C ARG A 60 4.79 4.77 0.87
N TRP A 61 3.60 4.87 1.43
CA TRP A 61 2.43 5.44 0.74
C TRP A 61 1.79 6.50 1.62
N SER A 62 1.78 7.76 1.18
CA SER A 62 1.15 8.83 1.96
C SER A 62 -0.36 8.61 2.02
N ARG A 63 -0.96 8.81 3.21
CA ARG A 63 -2.40 8.74 3.41
C ARG A 63 -3.11 10.06 3.10
N ARG A 64 -2.34 11.09 2.71
CA ARG A 64 -2.87 12.40 2.32
C ARG A 64 -3.67 12.30 1.03
N SER A 65 -4.69 13.15 0.93
CA SER A 65 -5.54 13.27 -0.25
C SER A 65 -4.70 13.53 -1.51
N GLY A 66 -5.03 12.82 -2.59
CA GLY A 66 -4.35 12.98 -3.89
C GLY A 66 -3.12 12.09 -4.10
N THR A 67 -2.72 11.28 -3.12
CA THR A 67 -1.61 10.33 -3.31
C THR A 67 -2.01 9.22 -4.27
N THR A 68 -1.30 9.10 -5.39
CA THR A 68 -1.58 8.08 -6.44
C THR A 68 -0.47 7.05 -6.61
N HIS A 69 0.68 7.26 -5.96
CA HIS A 69 1.82 6.37 -6.01
C HIS A 69 2.54 6.30 -4.66
N GLY A 70 3.21 5.18 -4.43
CA GLY A 70 4.15 5.03 -3.33
C GLY A 70 5.55 5.54 -3.70
N GLU A 71 6.44 5.39 -2.73
CA GLU A 71 7.85 5.68 -2.80
C GLU A 71 8.61 4.45 -2.28
N VAL A 72 9.67 4.04 -2.97
CA VAL A 72 10.49 2.93 -2.52
C VAL A 72 11.40 3.40 -1.39
N LEU A 73 11.32 2.76 -0.23
CA LEU A 73 12.21 3.02 0.89
C LEU A 73 13.41 2.08 0.91
N ILE A 74 13.16 0.81 0.61
CA ILE A 74 14.15 -0.25 0.57
C ILE A 74 13.77 -1.19 -0.57
N ASP A 75 14.71 -1.54 -1.42
CA ASP A 75 14.56 -2.56 -2.45
C ASP A 75 15.83 -3.42 -2.55
N TYR A 76 15.68 -4.55 -3.22
CA TYR A 76 16.78 -5.45 -3.53
C TYR A 76 17.53 -4.92 -4.77
N ILE A 77 18.37 -3.90 -4.58
CA ILE A 77 19.39 -3.47 -5.54
C ILE A 77 20.77 -3.86 -5.02
#